data_AF-A0A1F7S0D8-F1
#
_entry.id   AF-A0A1F7S0D8-F1
#
_cell.length_a   1.000
_cell.length_b   1.000
_cell.length_c   1.000
_cell.angle_alpha   90.00
_cell.angle_beta   90.00
_cell.angle_gamma   90.00
#
_symmetry.space_group_name_H-M   'P 1'
#
loop_
_entity.id
_entity.type
_entity.pdbx_description
1 polymer ?
#
loop_
_entity_poly.entity_id
_entity_poly.type
_entity_poly.pdbx_seq_one_letter_code
_entity_poly.pdbx_strand_id
1 'polypeptide(L)'
;MNKINILLLAFLLLLISLLSCFNNSIDRFRDISWGTNINTFKKNEFIFENTSSYVQGLKSYTRENERLNYYNIKVSKIKYLFLNDKFVAVSIVVQGKQNCSNIKNTLEDKFGKPEQKLVFKDSVNMTEWNVKQISIQLHERDDEAELMFFYNKLLKNIVSGTDANVKNL
;
A
#
# COMPACT_ATOMS: atom_id res chain seq x y z
N MET A 1 -5.15 -5.77 48.93
CA MET A 1 -4.49 -5.90 47.61
C MET A 1 -3.08 -5.35 47.75
N ASN A 2 -2.05 -6.17 47.59
CA ASN A 2 -0.67 -5.78 47.89
C ASN A 2 -0.12 -4.85 46.80
N LYS A 3 0.83 -3.95 47.14
CA LYS A 3 1.41 -2.97 46.20
C LYS A 3 1.94 -3.62 44.91
N ILE A 4 2.45 -4.84 45.00
CA ILE A 4 2.93 -5.65 43.86
C ILE A 4 1.78 -5.97 42.88
N ASN A 5 0.58 -6.28 43.39
CA ASN A 5 -0.59 -6.60 42.55
C ASN A 5 -1.10 -5.36 41.81
N ILE A 6 -0.96 -4.17 42.39
CA ILE A 6 -1.31 -2.90 41.73
C ILE A 6 -0.34 -2.61 40.58
N LEU A 7 0.97 -2.83 40.78
CA LEU A 7 2.00 -2.59 39.76
C LEU A 7 1.86 -3.55 38.56
N LEU A 8 1.59 -4.83 38.83
CA LEU A 8 1.34 -5.85 37.81
C LEU A 8 0.10 -5.53 36.97
N LEU A 9 -0.97 -5.06 37.61
CA LEU A 9 -2.19 -4.67 36.91
C LEU A 9 -1.97 -3.44 36.02
N ALA A 10 -1.22 -2.45 36.50
CA ALA A 10 -0.86 -1.27 35.71
C ALA A 10 0.00 -1.63 34.49
N PHE A 11 0.97 -2.54 34.65
CA PHE A 11 1.81 -3.01 33.56
C PHE A 11 1.01 -3.81 32.52
N LEU A 12 0.07 -4.65 32.96
CA LEU A 12 -0.81 -5.41 32.06
C LEU A 12 -1.73 -4.48 31.25
N LEU A 13 -2.29 -3.44 31.87
CA LEU A 13 -3.07 -2.42 31.17
C LEU A 13 -2.22 -1.63 30.16
N LEU A 14 -0.96 -1.37 30.48
CA LEU A 14 -0.02 -0.73 29.56
C LEU A 14 0.29 -1.63 28.34
N LEU A 15 0.47 -2.94 28.56
CA LEU A 15 0.67 -3.92 27.48
C LEU A 15 -0.55 -4.02 26.55
N ILE A 16 -1.77 -3.95 27.08
CA ILE A 16 -3.01 -4.00 26.27
C ILE A 16 -3.13 -2.74 25.39
N SER A 17 -2.69 -1.57 25.87
CA SER A 17 -2.69 -0.34 25.08
C SER A 17 -1.72 -0.39 23.88
N LEU A 18 -0.62 -1.14 24.00
CA LEU A 18 0.35 -1.34 22.91
C LEU A 18 -0.17 -2.25 21.79
N LEU A 19 -1.12 -3.15 22.09
CA LEU A 19 -1.72 -4.06 21.10
C LEU A 19 -2.73 -3.36 20.18
N SER A 20 -3.24 -2.19 20.57
CA SER A 20 -4.23 -1.42 19.79
C SER A 20 -3.65 -0.70 18.57
N CYS A 21 -2.32 -0.73 18.39
CA CYS A 21 -1.66 -0.09 17.24
C CYS A 21 -1.66 -0.96 15.96
N PHE A 22 -2.13 -2.21 16.02
CA PHE A 22 -2.19 -3.12 14.88
C PHE A 22 -3.61 -3.30 14.33
N ASN A 23 -4.44 -2.26 14.39
CA ASN A 23 -5.68 -2.25 13.62
C ASN A 23 -5.34 -1.98 12.16
N ASN A 24 -4.99 -3.07 11.49
CA ASN A 24 -4.53 -3.20 10.12
C ASN A 24 -5.66 -2.91 9.11
N SER A 25 -6.46 -1.88 9.37
CA SER A 25 -7.61 -1.54 8.53
C SER A 25 -7.11 -1.13 7.16
N ILE A 26 -7.64 -1.79 6.13
CA ILE A 26 -7.34 -1.52 4.73
C ILE A 26 -7.75 -0.09 4.30
N ASP A 27 -8.39 0.67 5.19
CA ASP A 27 -8.88 2.03 4.96
C ASP A 27 -7.77 3.09 5.01
N ARG A 28 -6.54 2.69 5.33
CA ARG A 28 -5.33 3.54 5.30
C ARG A 28 -4.10 2.72 4.94
N PHE A 29 -3.05 3.41 4.49
CA PHE A 29 -1.71 2.85 4.44
C PHE A 29 -0.84 3.59 5.46
N ARG A 30 -0.33 2.86 6.45
CA ARG A 30 0.37 3.43 7.62
C ARG A 30 -0.50 4.50 8.30
N ASP A 31 0.04 5.70 8.47
CA ASP A 31 -0.59 6.86 9.07
C ASP A 31 -1.46 7.67 8.09
N ILE A 32 -1.62 7.24 6.83
CA ILE A 32 -2.27 8.03 5.77
C ILE A 32 -3.56 7.35 5.30
N SER A 33 -4.69 8.05 5.47
CA SER A 33 -5.98 7.58 4.96
C SER A 33 -6.08 7.82 3.45
N TRP A 34 -6.75 6.92 2.73
CA TRP A 34 -6.99 7.10 1.29
C TRP A 34 -7.76 8.39 1.00
N GLY A 35 -7.38 9.09 -0.07
CA GLY A 35 -7.96 10.38 -0.44
C GLY A 35 -7.46 11.59 0.38
N THR A 36 -6.52 11.40 1.30
CA THR A 36 -5.86 12.52 2.00
C THR A 36 -5.17 13.44 0.99
N ASN A 37 -5.26 14.76 1.18
CA ASN A 37 -4.64 15.72 0.27
C ASN A 37 -3.15 15.90 0.62
N ILE A 38 -2.26 15.94 -0.37
CA ILE A 38 -0.80 16.10 -0.13
C ILE A 38 -0.46 17.38 0.66
N ASN A 39 -1.28 18.43 0.55
CA ASN A 39 -1.05 19.70 1.26
C ASN A 39 -1.34 19.61 2.76
N THR A 40 -1.87 18.50 3.29
CA THR A 40 -1.99 18.29 4.74
C THR A 40 -0.67 17.94 5.40
N PHE A 41 0.33 17.54 4.64
CA PHE A 41 1.65 17.14 5.14
C PHE A 41 2.63 18.31 5.15
N LYS A 42 3.68 18.20 5.96
CA LYS A 42 4.74 19.22 5.98
C LYS A 42 5.45 19.22 4.62
N LYS A 43 5.88 20.41 4.15
CA LYS A 43 6.45 20.61 2.81
C LYS A 43 7.60 19.67 2.44
N ASN A 44 8.37 19.19 3.41
CA ASN A 44 9.54 18.33 3.19
C ASN A 44 9.29 16.86 3.57
N GLU A 45 8.08 16.52 3.99
CA GLU A 45 7.75 15.16 4.40
C GLU A 45 7.75 14.19 3.22
N PHE A 46 7.30 14.69 2.06
CA PHE A 46 7.28 13.96 0.80
C PHE A 46 8.25 14.57 -0.20
N ILE A 47 9.10 13.72 -0.75
CA ILE A 47 10.06 14.07 -1.79
C ILE A 47 9.45 13.64 -3.12
N PHE A 48 9.23 14.60 -4.00
CA PHE A 48 8.69 14.33 -5.33
C PHE A 48 9.66 13.46 -6.14
N GLU A 49 9.15 12.37 -6.70
CA GLU A 49 9.85 11.58 -7.70
C GLU A 49 9.23 11.86 -9.06
N ASN A 50 10.09 12.09 -10.06
CA ASN A 50 9.66 12.34 -11.43
C ASN A 50 8.66 11.26 -11.89
N THR A 51 7.49 11.68 -12.37
CA THR A 51 6.47 10.79 -12.88
C THR A 51 6.58 10.67 -14.39
N SER A 52 7.11 9.53 -14.86
CA SER A 52 6.89 9.06 -16.24
C SER A 52 5.49 8.44 -16.42
N SER A 53 4.47 9.02 -15.78
CA SER A 53 3.12 8.49 -15.85
C SER A 53 2.37 9.09 -17.03
N TYR A 54 1.70 8.24 -17.81
CA TYR A 54 0.75 8.65 -18.83
C TYR A 54 -0.55 9.23 -18.26
N VAL A 55 -0.73 9.17 -16.93
CA VAL A 55 -1.92 9.68 -16.25
C VAL A 55 -1.69 11.11 -15.81
N GLN A 56 -2.39 12.04 -16.46
CA GLN A 56 -2.36 13.46 -16.09
C GLN A 56 -2.74 13.64 -14.61
N GLY A 57 -1.95 14.46 -13.90
CA GLY A 57 -2.19 14.78 -12.49
C GLY A 57 -1.74 13.70 -11.50
N LEU A 58 -1.23 12.55 -11.97
CA LEU A 58 -0.60 11.56 -11.10
C LEU A 58 0.83 11.99 -10.79
N LYS A 59 1.15 12.07 -9.50
CA LYS A 59 2.46 12.42 -8.96
C LYS A 59 2.91 11.30 -8.01
N SER A 60 4.19 10.96 -8.04
CA SER A 60 4.81 9.94 -7.19
C SER A 60 5.73 10.62 -6.20
N TYR A 61 5.74 10.12 -4.97
CA TYR A 61 6.59 10.65 -3.90
C TYR A 61 7.21 9.52 -3.09
N THR A 62 8.38 9.78 -2.51
CA THR A 62 8.93 9.01 -1.40
C THR A 62 8.88 9.84 -0.12
N ARG A 63 9.12 9.21 1.03
CA ARG A 63 9.19 9.89 2.33
C ARG A 63 10.65 9.90 2.78
N GLU A 64 11.15 11.04 3.27
CA GLU A 64 12.58 11.22 3.62
C GLU A 64 13.08 10.20 4.67
N ASN A 65 12.23 9.87 5.65
CA ASN A 65 12.53 8.92 6.73
C ASN A 65 11.65 7.67 6.64
N GLU A 66 11.44 7.16 5.44
CA GLU A 66 10.58 5.99 5.24
C GLU A 66 11.13 4.74 5.93
N ARG A 67 10.26 4.05 6.69
CA ARG A 67 10.58 2.75 7.24
C ARG A 67 10.37 1.69 6.16
N LEU A 68 11.45 1.32 5.48
CA LEU A 68 11.52 0.35 4.38
C LEU A 68 11.32 -1.11 4.84
N ASN A 69 10.17 -1.35 5.44
CA ASN A 69 9.61 -2.66 5.69
C ASN A 69 8.11 -2.65 5.39
N TYR A 70 7.58 -3.82 5.11
CA TYR A 70 6.14 -4.04 5.05
C TYR A 70 5.85 -5.34 5.80
N TYR A 71 5.12 -5.24 6.91
CA TYR A 71 5.18 -6.23 8.00
C TYR A 71 6.63 -6.54 8.41
N ASN A 72 7.02 -7.80 8.39
CA ASN A 72 8.35 -8.29 8.74
C ASN A 72 9.24 -8.50 7.51
N ILE A 73 8.86 -7.94 6.35
CA ILE A 73 9.59 -8.09 5.09
C ILE A 73 10.33 -6.79 4.80
N LYS A 74 11.63 -6.88 4.55
CA LYS A 74 12.43 -5.74 4.09
C LYS A 74 12.05 -5.43 2.65
N VAL A 75 11.83 -4.15 2.36
CA VAL A 75 11.48 -3.69 1.00
C VAL A 75 12.55 -2.72 0.51
N SER A 76 12.74 -2.62 -0.81
CA SER A 76 13.74 -1.74 -1.39
C SER A 76 13.20 -0.32 -1.59
N LYS A 77 11.89 -0.18 -1.82
CA LYS A 77 11.25 1.11 -2.08
C LYS A 77 9.78 1.12 -1.70
N ILE A 78 9.29 2.29 -1.25
CA ILE A 78 7.87 2.59 -1.08
C ILE A 78 7.60 3.93 -1.75
N LYS A 79 6.66 3.95 -2.70
CA LYS A 79 6.20 5.15 -3.40
C LYS A 79 4.76 5.43 -3.04
N TYR A 80 4.46 6.69 -2.77
CA TYR A 80 3.12 7.19 -2.50
C TYR A 80 2.64 7.95 -3.72
N LEU A 81 1.51 7.54 -4.27
CA LEU A 81 0.95 8.10 -5.49
C LEU A 81 -0.24 8.98 -5.14
N PHE A 82 -0.19 10.20 -5.65
CA PHE A 82 -1.22 11.20 -5.48
C PHE A 82 -1.77 11.60 -6.84
N LEU A 83 -3.07 11.46 -7.04
CA LEU A 83 -3.76 11.90 -8.25
C LEU A 83 -4.54 13.17 -7.91
N ASN A 84 -4.30 14.25 -8.66
CA ASN A 84 -4.92 15.54 -8.39
C ASN A 84 -4.79 15.91 -6.90
N ASP A 85 -3.58 15.72 -6.39
CA ASP A 85 -3.17 15.97 -5.00
C ASP A 85 -3.86 15.09 -3.94
N LYS A 86 -4.56 14.02 -4.31
CA LYS A 86 -5.23 13.07 -3.39
C LYS A 86 -4.51 11.73 -3.36
N PHE A 87 -4.26 11.18 -2.16
CA PHE A 87 -3.59 9.89 -1.99
C PHE A 87 -4.44 8.75 -2.56
N VAL A 88 -3.95 8.09 -3.62
CA VAL A 88 -4.72 7.07 -4.35
C VAL A 88 -4.06 5.71 -4.39
N ALA A 89 -2.74 5.64 -4.27
CA ALA A 89 -2.05 4.36 -4.35
C ALA A 89 -0.73 4.37 -3.60
N VAL A 90 -0.26 3.18 -3.25
CA VAL A 90 1.11 2.94 -2.84
C VAL A 90 1.70 1.82 -3.69
N SER A 91 2.95 1.98 -4.09
CA SER A 91 3.77 0.94 -4.72
C SER A 91 4.89 0.57 -3.76
N ILE A 92 5.10 -0.73 -3.56
CA ILE A 92 6.11 -1.30 -2.68
C ILE A 92 6.94 -2.27 -3.50
N VAL A 93 8.23 -2.00 -3.63
CA VAL A 93 9.17 -2.85 -4.38
C VAL A 93 9.88 -3.78 -3.40
N VAL A 94 9.80 -5.07 -3.67
CA VAL A 94 10.37 -6.16 -2.88
C VAL A 94 11.41 -6.87 -3.72
N GLN A 95 12.59 -7.12 -3.15
CA GLN A 95 13.68 -7.82 -3.83
C GLN A 95 14.07 -9.09 -3.08
N GLY A 96 14.56 -10.06 -3.85
CA GLY A 96 14.95 -11.38 -3.41
C GLY A 96 13.79 -12.36 -3.44
N LYS A 97 14.01 -13.51 -4.09
CA LYS A 97 13.01 -14.59 -4.26
C LYS A 97 12.29 -15.01 -2.99
N GLN A 98 13.01 -15.09 -1.86
CA GLN A 98 12.41 -15.41 -0.56
C GLN A 98 11.44 -14.32 -0.08
N ASN A 99 11.79 -13.05 -0.24
CA ASN A 99 10.92 -11.94 0.15
C ASN A 99 9.70 -11.86 -0.77
N CYS A 100 9.86 -12.11 -2.07
CA CYS A 100 8.75 -12.21 -3.03
C CYS A 100 7.76 -13.32 -2.64
N SER A 101 8.27 -14.48 -2.23
CA SER A 101 7.42 -15.57 -1.74
C SER A 101 6.73 -15.21 -0.42
N ASN A 102 7.48 -14.58 0.51
CA ASN A 102 6.95 -14.17 1.80
C ASN A 102 5.85 -13.11 1.67
N ILE A 103 5.98 -12.15 0.74
CA ILE A 103 4.96 -11.10 0.57
C ILE A 103 3.66 -11.70 0.07
N LYS A 104 3.71 -12.62 -0.89
CA LYS A 104 2.54 -13.34 -1.38
C LYS A 104 1.83 -14.11 -0.29
N ASN A 105 2.58 -14.91 0.48
CA ASN A 105 2.01 -15.66 1.62
C ASN A 105 1.37 -14.72 2.64
N THR A 106 2.03 -13.60 2.95
CA THR A 106 1.48 -12.59 3.87
C THR A 106 0.17 -11.99 3.36
N LEU A 107 0.04 -11.76 2.05
CA LEU A 107 -1.20 -11.28 1.44
C LEU A 107 -2.29 -12.35 1.49
N GLU A 108 -1.96 -13.61 1.19
CA GLU A 108 -2.92 -14.71 1.27
C GLU A 108 -3.42 -14.95 2.70
N ASP A 109 -2.54 -14.87 3.70
CA ASP A 109 -2.91 -15.00 5.11
C ASP A 109 -3.81 -13.86 5.57
N LYS A 110 -3.58 -12.64 5.07
CA LYS A 110 -4.30 -11.44 5.53
C LYS A 110 -5.62 -11.22 4.79
N PHE A 111 -5.67 -11.52 3.51
CA PHE A 111 -6.80 -11.18 2.64
C PHE A 111 -7.48 -12.40 2.01
N GLY A 112 -6.99 -13.61 2.28
CA GLY A 112 -7.48 -14.84 1.69
C GLY A 112 -6.88 -15.11 0.31
N LYS A 113 -7.44 -16.08 -0.40
CA LYS A 113 -6.98 -16.43 -1.75
C LYS A 113 -7.26 -15.30 -2.73
N PRO A 114 -6.35 -15.05 -3.70
CA PRO A 114 -6.56 -14.03 -4.71
C PRO A 114 -7.71 -14.37 -5.64
N GLU A 115 -8.34 -13.34 -6.17
CA GLU A 115 -9.47 -13.44 -7.10
C GLU A 115 -8.99 -13.73 -8.52
N GLN A 116 -7.83 -13.18 -8.90
CA GLN A 116 -7.28 -13.35 -10.24
C GLN A 116 -5.79 -13.68 -10.19
N LYS A 117 -5.37 -14.52 -11.13
CA LYS A 117 -3.97 -14.85 -11.43
C LYS A 117 -3.78 -14.79 -12.93
N LEU A 118 -2.94 -13.88 -13.41
CA LEU A 118 -2.60 -13.69 -14.81
C LEU A 118 -1.11 -13.93 -15.00
N VAL A 119 -0.75 -14.62 -16.09
CA VAL A 119 0.63 -14.87 -16.49
C VAL A 119 0.86 -14.18 -17.82
N PHE A 120 1.76 -13.21 -17.87
CA PHE A 120 2.12 -12.50 -19.08
C PHE A 120 3.29 -13.19 -19.80
N LYS A 121 3.44 -12.95 -21.11
CA LYS A 121 4.47 -13.59 -21.95
C LYS A 121 5.90 -13.38 -21.45
N ASP A 122 6.15 -12.30 -20.72
CA ASP A 122 7.47 -11.95 -20.19
C ASP A 122 7.73 -12.53 -18.78
N SER A 123 7.09 -13.64 -18.43
CA SER A 123 7.19 -14.30 -17.12
C SER A 123 6.76 -13.44 -15.92
N VAL A 124 6.03 -12.35 -16.18
CA VAL A 124 5.42 -11.55 -15.11
C VAL A 124 4.14 -12.25 -14.67
N ASN A 125 4.08 -12.62 -13.40
CA ASN A 125 2.86 -13.12 -12.78
C ASN A 125 2.16 -11.96 -12.07
N MET A 126 0.90 -11.71 -12.39
CA MET A 126 0.06 -10.77 -11.66
C MET A 126 -0.97 -11.52 -10.85
N THR A 127 -1.02 -11.22 -9.56
CA THR A 127 -2.02 -11.74 -8.63
C THR A 127 -2.81 -10.58 -8.05
N GLU A 128 -4.14 -10.70 -7.99
CA GLU A 128 -5.02 -9.61 -7.54
C GLU A 128 -5.98 -10.04 -6.43
N TRP A 129 -6.20 -9.13 -5.48
CA TRP A 129 -7.23 -9.19 -4.45
C TRP A 129 -8.07 -7.92 -4.47
N ASN A 130 -9.38 -8.02 -4.26
CA ASN A 130 -10.23 -6.85 -4.02
C ASN A 130 -10.74 -6.87 -2.58
N VAL A 131 -10.35 -5.85 -1.81
CA VAL A 131 -10.70 -5.74 -0.38
C VAL A 131 -11.39 -4.42 -0.14
N LYS A 132 -12.72 -4.48 0.07
CA LYS A 132 -13.59 -3.30 0.15
C LYS A 132 -13.41 -2.37 -1.07
N GLN A 133 -12.81 -1.20 -0.86
CA GLN A 133 -12.60 -0.15 -1.84
C GLN A 133 -11.16 -0.12 -2.37
N ILE A 134 -10.34 -1.12 -2.01
CA ILE A 134 -8.94 -1.21 -2.40
C ILE A 134 -8.71 -2.43 -3.28
N SER A 135 -8.09 -2.24 -4.44
CA SER A 135 -7.51 -3.33 -5.23
C SER A 135 -6.04 -3.49 -4.86
N ILE A 136 -5.62 -4.73 -4.65
CA ILE A 136 -4.25 -5.09 -4.28
C ILE A 136 -3.71 -5.93 -5.41
N GLN A 137 -2.60 -5.52 -6.00
CA GLN A 137 -1.97 -6.23 -7.11
C GLN A 137 -0.53 -6.56 -6.74
N LEU A 138 -0.13 -7.81 -6.95
CA LEU A 138 1.24 -8.26 -6.82
C LEU A 138 1.75 -8.65 -8.19
N HIS A 139 2.76 -7.93 -8.69
CA HIS A 139 3.43 -8.20 -9.95
C HIS A 139 4.78 -8.83 -9.63
N GLU A 140 4.94 -10.11 -9.96
CA GLU A 140 6.15 -10.88 -9.65
C GLU A 140 6.96 -11.10 -10.94
N ARG A 141 8.27 -10.82 -10.90
CA ARG A 141 9.23 -11.10 -11.98
C ARG A 141 10.52 -11.63 -11.36
N ASP A 142 10.88 -12.87 -11.66
CA ASP A 142 12.11 -13.52 -11.21
C ASP A 142 12.39 -13.37 -9.70
N ASP A 143 13.25 -12.42 -9.33
CA ASP A 143 13.68 -12.12 -7.96
C ASP A 143 13.16 -10.77 -7.43
N GLU A 144 12.24 -10.11 -8.15
CA GLU A 144 11.59 -8.87 -7.77
C GLU A 144 10.06 -9.04 -7.75
N ALA A 145 9.41 -8.31 -6.84
CA ALA A 145 7.96 -8.16 -6.86
C ALA A 145 7.57 -6.71 -6.56
N GLU A 146 6.59 -6.19 -7.29
CA GLU A 146 5.96 -4.92 -7.01
C GLU A 146 4.55 -5.16 -6.46
N LEU A 147 4.33 -4.74 -5.22
CA LEU A 147 3.04 -4.77 -4.56
C LEU A 147 2.40 -3.39 -4.63
N MET A 148 1.21 -3.32 -5.23
CA MET A 148 0.46 -2.08 -5.38
C MET A 148 -0.87 -2.17 -4.64
N PHE A 149 -1.25 -1.09 -3.96
CA PHE A 149 -2.60 -0.89 -3.43
C PHE A 149 -3.21 0.30 -4.15
N PHE A 150 -4.44 0.15 -4.60
CA PHE A 150 -5.16 1.13 -5.41
C PHE A 150 -6.49 1.49 -4.77
N TYR A 151 -6.74 2.79 -4.57
CA TYR A 151 -8.01 3.27 -4.07
C TYR A 151 -9.04 3.46 -5.19
N ASN A 152 -9.89 2.45 -5.35
CA ASN A 152 -10.80 2.32 -6.49
C ASN A 152 -11.79 3.48 -6.63
N LYS A 153 -12.21 4.11 -5.52
CA LYS A 153 -13.17 5.21 -5.58
C LYS A 153 -12.68 6.38 -6.41
N LEU A 154 -11.38 6.67 -6.37
CA LEU A 154 -10.79 7.79 -7.10
C LEU A 154 -10.33 7.39 -8.52
N LEU A 155 -9.97 6.12 -8.71
CA LEU A 155 -9.51 5.62 -10.02
C LEU A 155 -10.66 5.32 -10.99
N LYS A 156 -11.83 4.90 -10.50
CA LYS A 156 -13.01 4.68 -11.35
C LYS A 156 -13.39 5.90 -12.18
N ASN A 157 -13.21 7.10 -11.62
CA ASN A 157 -13.51 8.36 -12.30
C ASN A 157 -12.56 8.66 -13.47
N ILE A 158 -11.36 8.07 -13.48
CA ILE A 158 -10.40 8.21 -14.59
C ILE A 158 -10.82 7.30 -15.73
N VAL A 159 -11.09 6.02 -15.45
CA VAL A 159 -11.45 5.01 -16.45
C VAL A 159 -12.74 5.40 -17.17
N SER A 160 -13.75 5.86 -16.42
CA SER A 160 -15.01 6.36 -17.01
C SER A 160 -14.85 7.64 -17.83
N GLY A 161 -13.80 8.43 -17.57
CA GLY A 161 -13.49 9.66 -18.34
C GLY A 161 -12.72 9.38 -19.62
N THR A 162 -11.89 8.33 -19.65
CA THR A 162 -11.18 7.89 -20.87
C THR A 162 -12.12 7.29 -21.92
N ASP A 163 -13.16 6.54 -21.53
CA ASP A 163 -14.13 5.97 -22.48
C ASP A 163 -14.93 7.05 -23.23
N ALA A 164 -15.10 8.25 -22.66
CA ALA A 164 -15.75 9.38 -23.32
C ALA A 164 -14.89 10.02 -24.42
N ASN A 165 -13.56 9.90 -24.34
CA ASN A 165 -12.62 10.50 -25.30
C ASN A 165 -12.15 9.53 -26.39
N VAL A 166 -12.41 8.23 -26.27
CA VAL A 166 -12.07 7.23 -27.32
C VAL A 166 -13.15 7.15 -28.41
N LYS A 167 -14.33 7.76 -28.22
CA LYS A 167 -15.41 7.77 -29.23
C LYS A 167 -15.30 8.89 -30.29
N ASN A 168 -14.27 9.73 -30.23
CA ASN A 168 -14.08 10.87 -31.17
C ASN A 168 -12.72 10.85 -31.88
N LEU A 169 -12.16 9.67 -32.15
CA LEU A 169 -11.03 9.48 -33.07
C LEU A 169 -11.43 8.59 -34.24
#